data_AF-A0A9Q4BVI3-F1
#
_entry.id   AF-A0A9Q4BVI3-F1
#
_cell.length_a   1.000
_cell.length_b   1.000
_cell.length_c   1.000
_cell.angle_alpha   90.00
_cell.angle_beta   90.00
_cell.angle_gamma   90.00
#
_symmetry.space_group_name_H-M   'P 1'
#
loop_
_entity.id
_entity.type
_entity.pdbx_description
1 polymer ?
#
loop_
_entity_poly.entity_id
_entity_poly.type
_entity_poly.pdbx_seq_one_letter_code
_entity_poly.pdbx_strand_id
1 'polypeptide(L)'
;MRNINVFRLALSVIFLTFFTADGFSQTKGWEDVEKIIGKTGKLQGDVFKITFPRSDLNVKVAGVKIEPALALTGWIAFKKMGSNAMLMGDMVLLETEVEPAMKKAVENGLEITALHNHVLKETPQVIYMHVGGMGSPTELAQKIKSVISQTKIPLTQPKQNQTVQSKTDWSKVQSILGTKGQMAGDILQISVPREDKVTENGDEIPTSMGMATSLYFQKVKDKAVTTGDFVLIGEEVNPVIKALVQHNIAVTAVHNHMLSDNPRIFFLHFWGNDTPENLAKGLKDAIFKTKSKTETTSSK
;
A
#
# COMPACT_ATOMS: atom_id res chain seq x y z
N MET A 1 -7.99 14.29 -82.17
CA MET A 1 -7.80 15.06 -80.92
C MET A 1 -7.58 14.05 -79.79
N ARG A 2 -6.44 14.16 -79.10
CA ARG A 2 -5.91 13.19 -78.13
C ARG A 2 -6.71 13.22 -76.82
N ASN A 3 -7.20 12.08 -76.35
CA ASN A 3 -7.67 11.91 -74.98
C ASN A 3 -6.49 11.50 -74.09
N ILE A 4 -6.30 12.28 -73.03
CA ILE A 4 -5.18 12.23 -72.08
C ILE A 4 -5.48 11.20 -70.99
N ASN A 5 -4.55 10.28 -70.79
CA ASN A 5 -4.53 9.34 -69.67
C ASN A 5 -4.31 10.09 -68.35
N VAL A 6 -5.21 9.90 -67.39
CA VAL A 6 -5.07 10.40 -66.02
C VAL A 6 -4.22 9.40 -65.24
N PHE A 7 -2.94 9.71 -65.03
CA PHE A 7 -2.09 9.01 -64.07
C PHE A 7 -2.48 9.44 -62.64
N ARG A 8 -2.95 8.49 -61.83
CA ARG A 8 -3.14 8.70 -60.38
C ARG A 8 -1.79 8.53 -59.68
N LEU A 9 -1.27 9.61 -59.11
CA LEU A 9 -0.10 9.62 -58.25
C LEU A 9 -0.51 9.10 -56.86
N ALA A 10 -0.04 7.91 -56.48
CA ALA A 10 -0.22 7.37 -55.13
C ALA A 10 0.84 7.99 -54.20
N LEU A 11 0.40 8.81 -53.26
CA LEU A 11 1.26 9.40 -52.22
C LEU A 11 1.38 8.40 -51.06
N SER A 12 2.50 7.69 -50.97
CA SER A 12 2.82 6.81 -49.84
C SER A 12 3.22 7.66 -48.63
N VAL A 13 2.33 7.83 -47.66
CA VAL A 13 2.62 8.45 -46.36
C VAL A 13 3.27 7.41 -45.46
N ILE A 14 4.58 7.57 -45.22
CA ILE A 14 5.32 6.79 -44.22
C ILE A 14 4.96 7.36 -42.85
N PHE A 15 4.14 6.63 -42.09
CA PHE A 15 3.93 6.89 -40.67
C PHE A 15 5.17 6.40 -39.89
N LEU A 16 6.05 7.33 -39.50
CA LEU A 16 7.03 7.07 -38.45
C LEU A 16 6.28 7.03 -37.12
N THR A 17 6.01 5.83 -36.61
CA THR A 17 5.55 5.62 -35.24
C THR A 17 6.72 5.89 -34.29
N PHE A 18 6.73 7.07 -33.66
CA PHE A 18 7.55 7.30 -32.48
C PHE A 18 7.04 6.39 -31.36
N PHE A 19 7.81 5.37 -31.01
CA PHE A 19 7.65 4.69 -29.73
C PHE A 19 7.99 5.70 -28.63
N THR A 20 6.96 6.27 -27.98
CA THR A 20 7.17 6.89 -26.67
C THR A 20 7.50 5.76 -25.72
N ALA A 21 8.76 5.67 -25.30
CA ALA A 21 9.14 4.84 -24.17
C ALA A 21 8.23 5.21 -23.00
N ASP A 22 7.51 4.23 -22.47
CA ASP A 22 6.67 4.41 -21.29
C ASP A 22 7.48 5.12 -20.19
N GLY A 23 6.94 6.22 -19.70
CA GLY A 23 7.60 7.09 -18.74
C GLY A 23 7.96 6.32 -17.46
N PHE A 24 9.23 6.00 -17.29
CA PHE A 24 9.79 5.83 -15.97
C PHE A 24 9.57 7.13 -15.21
N SER A 25 8.68 7.11 -14.21
CA SER A 25 8.60 8.20 -13.24
C SER A 25 9.99 8.38 -12.63
N GLN A 26 10.66 9.48 -12.98
CA GLN A 26 12.03 9.76 -12.55
C GLN A 26 12.07 9.88 -11.03
N THR A 27 12.84 9.02 -10.37
CA THR A 27 13.14 9.03 -8.93
C THR A 27 14.13 10.14 -8.54
N LYS A 28 14.08 11.29 -9.25
CA LYS A 28 15.08 12.35 -9.22
C LYS A 28 15.38 12.81 -7.81
N GLY A 29 16.61 12.62 -7.36
CA GLY A 29 17.09 12.98 -6.02
C GLY A 29 16.98 11.89 -4.95
N TRP A 30 16.72 10.64 -5.35
CA TRP A 30 16.69 9.45 -4.50
C TRP A 30 17.56 8.30 -5.03
N GLU A 31 18.34 8.54 -6.08
CA GLU A 31 19.15 7.53 -6.77
C GLU A 31 20.17 6.87 -5.82
N ASP A 32 20.79 7.64 -4.92
CA ASP A 32 21.70 7.10 -3.92
C ASP A 32 20.98 6.20 -2.91
N VAL A 33 19.74 6.53 -2.54
CA VAL A 33 18.92 5.69 -1.66
C VAL A 33 18.57 4.38 -2.36
N GLU A 34 18.17 4.42 -3.63
CA GLU A 34 17.91 3.22 -4.44
C GLU A 34 19.15 2.34 -4.58
N LYS A 35 20.30 2.96 -4.86
CA LYS A 35 21.60 2.27 -4.98
C LYS A 35 22.02 1.63 -3.67
N ILE A 36 21.84 2.33 -2.55
CA ILE A 36 22.16 1.80 -1.22
C ILE A 36 21.25 0.61 -0.96
N ILE A 37 19.93 0.77 -1.01
CA ILE A 37 18.97 -0.31 -0.69
C ILE A 37 19.10 -1.49 -1.67
N GLY A 38 19.47 -1.22 -2.93
CA GLY A 38 19.53 -2.22 -3.99
C GLY A 38 18.15 -2.52 -4.58
N LYS A 39 17.21 -1.58 -4.46
CA LYS A 39 15.83 -1.72 -4.94
C LYS A 39 15.28 -0.36 -5.35
N THR A 40 14.58 -0.32 -6.48
CA THR A 40 13.92 0.88 -6.97
C THR A 40 12.64 1.19 -6.20
N GLY A 41 12.29 2.47 -6.13
CA GLY A 41 11.06 2.96 -5.52
C GLY A 41 10.20 3.76 -6.50
N LYS A 42 9.17 4.41 -5.96
CA LYS A 42 8.30 5.34 -6.69
C LYS A 42 8.14 6.61 -5.89
N LEU A 43 8.14 7.74 -6.59
CA LEU A 43 7.77 9.02 -6.00
C LEU A 43 6.24 9.18 -5.99
N GLN A 44 5.68 9.50 -4.83
CA GLN A 44 4.24 9.72 -4.60
C GLN A 44 4.07 11.09 -3.95
N GLY A 45 3.91 12.12 -4.78
CA GLY A 45 4.02 13.51 -4.31
C GLY A 45 5.46 13.83 -3.93
N ASP A 46 5.70 14.17 -2.67
CA ASP A 46 7.01 14.44 -2.07
C ASP A 46 7.62 13.23 -1.33
N VAL A 47 6.91 12.09 -1.31
CA VAL A 47 7.32 10.87 -0.61
C VAL A 47 7.91 9.87 -1.60
N PHE A 48 9.14 9.42 -1.33
CA PHE A 48 9.78 8.33 -2.06
C PHE A 48 9.54 7.01 -1.33
N LYS A 49 8.86 6.06 -1.98
CA LYS A 49 8.41 4.81 -1.34
C LYS A 49 8.93 3.59 -2.09
N ILE A 50 9.49 2.64 -1.34
CA ILE A 50 9.93 1.34 -1.82
C ILE A 50 9.05 0.27 -1.18
N THR A 51 8.52 -0.66 -1.96
CA THR A 51 7.67 -1.76 -1.48
C THR A 51 8.40 -3.09 -1.51
N PHE A 52 8.09 -3.96 -0.55
CA PHE A 52 8.76 -5.24 -0.32
C PHE A 52 7.71 -6.35 -0.18
N PRO A 53 7.16 -6.87 -1.29
CA PRO A 53 6.22 -7.97 -1.24
C PRO A 53 6.94 -9.26 -0.82
N ARG A 54 6.36 -9.98 0.14
CA ARG A 54 6.81 -11.32 0.58
C ARG A 54 6.44 -12.40 -0.43
N SER A 55 6.95 -12.28 -1.66
CA SER A 55 6.74 -13.28 -2.72
C SER A 55 7.39 -14.64 -2.44
N ASP A 56 8.27 -14.69 -1.42
CA ASP A 56 8.85 -15.91 -0.88
C ASP A 56 7.87 -16.71 0.00
N LEU A 57 6.82 -16.08 0.51
CA LEU A 57 5.88 -16.71 1.42
C LEU A 57 4.63 -17.24 0.70
N ASN A 58 4.11 -18.36 1.19
CA ASN A 58 2.82 -18.94 0.80
C ASN A 58 1.86 -18.91 1.98
N VAL A 59 1.35 -17.72 2.32
CA VAL A 59 0.46 -17.54 3.47
C VAL A 59 -0.98 -17.89 3.12
N LYS A 60 -1.65 -18.58 4.06
CA LYS A 60 -3.10 -18.74 4.08
C LYS A 60 -3.68 -18.05 5.30
N VAL A 61 -4.81 -17.38 5.16
CA VAL A 61 -5.58 -16.79 6.26
C VAL A 61 -6.94 -17.50 6.33
N ALA A 62 -7.23 -18.12 7.47
CA ALA A 62 -8.45 -18.94 7.64
C ALA A 62 -8.68 -19.94 6.48
N GLY A 63 -7.59 -20.56 5.99
CA GLY A 63 -7.60 -21.52 4.89
C GLY A 63 -7.56 -20.93 3.47
N VAL A 64 -7.72 -19.62 3.30
CA VAL A 64 -7.64 -18.93 2.00
C VAL A 64 -6.20 -18.54 1.70
N LYS A 65 -5.63 -18.99 0.59
CA LYS A 65 -4.32 -18.50 0.10
C LYS A 65 -4.47 -17.02 -0.29
N ILE A 66 -3.58 -16.18 0.23
CA ILE A 66 -3.57 -14.74 -0.08
C ILE A 66 -2.38 -14.39 -0.98
N GLU A 67 -2.58 -13.45 -1.89
CA GLU A 67 -1.52 -12.88 -2.70
C GLU A 67 -0.72 -11.84 -1.90
N PRO A 68 0.58 -11.65 -2.16
CA PRO A 68 1.38 -10.67 -1.42
C PRO A 68 0.82 -9.25 -1.46
N ALA A 69 0.17 -8.87 -2.57
CA ALA A 69 -0.44 -7.56 -2.73
C ALA A 69 -1.73 -7.35 -1.90
N LEU A 70 -2.29 -8.41 -1.31
CA LEU A 70 -3.46 -8.31 -0.42
C LEU A 70 -3.06 -7.85 0.99
N ALA A 71 -2.00 -8.43 1.57
CA ALA A 71 -1.62 -8.15 2.97
C ALA A 71 -0.14 -8.35 3.30
N LEU A 72 0.71 -8.82 2.38
CA LEU A 72 2.09 -9.24 2.68
C LEU A 72 3.13 -8.35 1.99
N THR A 73 2.81 -7.07 1.80
CA THR A 73 3.71 -6.10 1.18
C THR A 73 4.12 -5.06 2.19
N GLY A 74 5.34 -5.21 2.70
CA GLY A 74 5.96 -4.16 3.52
C GLY A 74 6.37 -2.97 2.65
N TRP A 75 6.71 -1.86 3.28
CA TRP A 75 7.21 -0.67 2.60
C TRP A 75 8.12 0.15 3.50
N ILE A 76 9.05 0.87 2.87
CA ILE A 76 9.85 1.93 3.51
C ILE A 76 9.64 3.20 2.68
N ALA A 77 9.37 4.30 3.35
CA ALA A 77 9.14 5.59 2.74
C ALA A 77 10.08 6.65 3.32
N PHE A 78 10.49 7.57 2.46
CA PHE A 78 11.32 8.71 2.80
C PHE A 78 10.64 10.01 2.36
N LYS A 79 10.68 11.02 3.21
CA LYS A 79 10.21 12.38 2.91
C LYS A 79 11.30 13.38 3.27
N LYS A 80 11.62 14.32 2.39
CA LYS A 80 12.64 15.34 2.66
C LYS A 80 12.18 16.30 3.77
N MET A 81 13.09 16.58 4.70
CA MET A 81 12.92 17.46 5.85
C MET A 81 14.13 18.40 5.93
N GLY A 82 14.21 19.37 5.00
CA GLY A 82 15.40 20.19 4.80
C GLY A 82 16.59 19.35 4.30
N SER A 83 17.70 19.35 5.04
CA SER A 83 18.86 18.49 4.76
C SER A 83 18.68 17.04 5.25
N ASN A 84 17.68 16.79 6.10
CA ASN A 84 17.34 15.47 6.60
C ASN A 84 16.20 14.85 5.78
N ALA A 85 15.85 13.62 6.13
CA ALA A 85 14.62 12.97 5.74
C ALA A 85 13.98 12.31 6.96
N MET A 86 12.66 12.24 6.93
CA MET A 86 11.87 11.34 7.76
C MET A 86 11.81 9.99 7.06
N LEU A 87 12.09 8.91 7.79
CA LEU A 87 11.87 7.52 7.40
C LEU A 87 10.69 6.98 8.19
N MET A 88 9.76 6.35 7.49
CA MET A 88 8.72 5.51 8.07
C MET A 88 8.67 4.17 7.33
N GLY A 89 8.29 3.12 8.03
CA GLY A 89 8.19 1.80 7.42
C GLY A 89 7.19 0.88 8.11
N ASP A 90 6.82 -0.14 7.36
CA ASP A 90 6.01 -1.29 7.78
C ASP A 90 6.67 -2.54 7.18
N MET A 91 7.17 -3.43 8.04
CA MET A 91 7.89 -4.62 7.63
C MET A 91 7.09 -5.87 7.95
N VAL A 92 6.87 -6.72 6.95
CA VAL A 92 6.20 -8.03 7.12
C VAL A 92 7.24 -9.10 7.42
N LEU A 93 7.23 -9.60 8.65
CA LEU A 93 8.23 -10.51 9.20
C LEU A 93 7.59 -11.87 9.54
N LEU A 94 8.36 -12.94 9.40
CA LEU A 94 8.09 -14.17 10.13
C LEU A 94 8.49 -13.99 11.59
N GLU A 95 7.92 -14.79 12.50
CA GLU A 95 8.28 -14.77 13.93
C GLU A 95 9.80 -14.87 14.15
N THR A 96 10.48 -15.74 13.40
CA THR A 96 11.94 -15.94 13.47
C THR A 96 12.77 -14.76 12.97
N GLU A 97 12.15 -13.79 12.29
CA GLU A 97 12.80 -12.60 11.74
C GLU A 97 12.63 -11.37 12.66
N VAL A 98 11.71 -11.41 13.63
CA VAL A 98 11.35 -10.27 14.49
C VAL A 98 12.53 -9.83 15.35
N GLU A 99 13.05 -10.69 16.22
CA GLU A 99 14.09 -10.32 17.17
C GLU A 99 15.39 -9.83 16.46
N PRO A 100 15.91 -10.52 15.42
CA PRO A 100 17.08 -10.03 14.69
C PRO A 100 16.86 -8.66 14.04
N ALA A 101 15.69 -8.43 13.44
CA ALA A 101 15.36 -7.15 12.81
C ALA A 101 15.25 -6.03 13.86
N MET A 102 14.51 -6.25 14.96
CA MET A 102 14.36 -5.29 16.04
C MET A 102 15.70 -4.92 16.67
N LYS A 103 16.53 -5.92 16.99
CA LYS A 103 17.87 -5.70 17.54
C LYS A 103 18.69 -4.81 16.62
N LYS A 104 18.70 -5.11 15.32
CA LYS A 104 19.46 -4.31 14.34
C LYS A 104 18.89 -2.90 14.17
N ALA A 105 17.57 -2.72 14.27
CA ALA A 105 16.96 -1.39 14.21
C ALA A 105 17.45 -0.52 15.39
N VAL A 106 17.38 -1.05 16.61
CA VAL A 106 17.83 -0.36 17.83
C VAL A 106 19.33 -0.06 17.80
N GLU A 107 20.17 -1.02 17.38
CA GLU A 107 21.63 -0.80 17.25
C GLU A 107 21.98 0.34 16.28
N ASN A 108 21.12 0.60 15.30
CA ASN A 108 21.30 1.68 14.33
C ASN A 108 20.63 3.00 14.74
N GLY A 109 19.95 3.04 15.90
CA GLY A 109 19.17 4.19 16.34
C GLY A 109 17.93 4.47 15.50
N LEU A 110 17.36 3.44 14.86
CA LEU A 110 15.99 3.50 14.32
C LEU A 110 15.00 3.19 15.44
N GLU A 111 13.84 3.83 15.40
CA GLU A 111 12.79 3.64 16.37
C GLU A 111 11.88 2.50 15.92
N ILE A 112 11.59 1.57 16.82
CA ILE A 112 10.53 0.59 16.60
C ILE A 112 9.25 1.23 17.13
N THR A 113 8.36 1.62 16.23
CA THR A 113 7.16 2.40 16.60
C THR A 113 5.95 1.51 16.86
N ALA A 114 5.95 0.28 16.33
CA ALA A 114 4.95 -0.74 16.66
C ALA A 114 5.41 -2.16 16.27
N LEU A 115 4.85 -3.17 16.94
CA LEU A 115 4.95 -4.59 16.57
C LEU A 115 3.58 -5.24 16.82
N HIS A 116 2.92 -5.75 15.78
CA HIS A 116 1.56 -6.30 15.88
C HIS A 116 1.20 -7.19 14.69
N ASN A 117 0.01 -7.78 14.71
CA ASN A 117 -0.58 -8.50 13.59
C ASN A 117 -1.46 -7.58 12.73
N HIS A 118 -1.64 -7.90 11.44
CA HIS A 118 -2.70 -7.33 10.60
C HIS A 118 -3.88 -8.30 10.44
N VAL A 119 -3.58 -9.58 10.30
CA VAL A 119 -4.57 -10.66 10.11
C VAL A 119 -4.57 -11.59 11.32
N LEU A 120 -5.54 -12.50 11.38
CA LEU A 120 -5.59 -13.59 12.36
C LEU A 120 -5.79 -14.93 11.64
N LYS A 121 -5.33 -16.02 12.23
CA LYS A 121 -5.44 -17.40 11.69
C LYS A 121 -4.66 -17.59 10.39
N GLU A 122 -3.56 -16.88 10.29
CA GLU A 122 -2.60 -17.00 9.22
C GLU A 122 -1.66 -18.20 9.42
N THR A 123 -1.18 -18.79 8.33
CA THR A 123 -0.16 -19.85 8.34
C THR A 123 0.69 -19.72 7.08
N PRO A 124 2.03 -19.59 7.20
CA PRO A 124 2.77 -19.37 8.46
C PRO A 124 2.38 -18.06 9.16
N GLN A 125 2.73 -17.93 10.45
CA GLN A 125 2.53 -16.70 11.21
C GLN A 125 3.37 -15.56 10.64
N VAL A 126 2.76 -14.38 10.49
CA VAL A 126 3.46 -13.15 10.12
C VAL A 126 3.15 -12.04 11.13
N ILE A 127 4.17 -11.24 11.44
CA ILE A 127 4.11 -10.10 12.35
C ILE A 127 4.59 -8.87 11.58
N TYR A 128 3.98 -7.73 11.87
CA TYR A 128 4.24 -6.46 11.23
C TYR A 128 4.99 -5.56 12.21
N MET A 129 6.12 -5.03 11.77
CA MET A 129 6.97 -4.15 12.55
C MET A 129 7.02 -2.78 11.88
N HIS A 130 6.57 -1.76 12.59
CA HIS A 130 6.73 -0.38 12.15
C HIS A 130 8.04 0.20 12.65
N VAL A 131 8.67 0.99 11.78
CA VAL A 131 9.98 1.59 12.03
C VAL A 131 9.99 3.06 11.64
N GLY A 132 10.62 3.89 12.47
CA GLY A 132 10.76 5.34 12.28
C GLY A 132 12.21 5.80 12.34
N GLY A 133 12.49 6.97 11.78
CA GLY A 133 13.78 7.64 11.96
C GLY A 133 13.85 9.02 11.30
N MET A 134 14.78 9.84 11.77
CA MET A 134 15.11 11.15 11.20
C MET A 134 16.63 11.24 11.02
N GLY A 135 17.10 11.77 9.89
CA GLY A 135 18.53 11.89 9.61
C GLY A 135 18.82 12.09 8.13
N SER A 136 20.08 11.95 7.72
CA SER A 136 20.40 12.08 6.29
C SER A 136 19.77 10.94 5.48
N PRO A 137 19.25 11.19 4.25
CA PRO A 137 18.60 10.16 3.44
C PRO A 137 19.45 8.89 3.23
N THR A 138 20.74 9.06 2.95
CA THR A 138 21.66 7.95 2.65
C THR A 138 22.03 7.17 3.90
N GLU A 139 22.21 7.82 5.05
CA GLU A 139 22.42 7.13 6.33
C GLU A 139 21.18 6.32 6.72
N LEU A 140 19.98 6.91 6.63
CA LEU A 140 18.74 6.19 6.90
C LEU A 140 18.58 4.97 5.98
N ALA A 141 18.93 5.11 4.69
CA ALA A 141 18.94 4.01 3.73
C ALA A 141 19.93 2.89 4.12
N GLN A 142 21.12 3.23 4.64
CA GLN A 142 22.09 2.24 5.12
C GLN A 142 21.58 1.52 6.36
N LYS A 143 21.03 2.26 7.34
CA LYS A 143 20.45 1.73 8.57
C LYS A 143 19.34 0.73 8.25
N ILE A 144 18.33 1.14 7.49
CA ILE A 144 17.19 0.28 7.18
C ILE A 144 17.59 -0.92 6.30
N LYS A 145 18.54 -0.76 5.39
CA LYS A 145 19.09 -1.90 4.62
C LYS A 145 19.69 -2.96 5.54
N SER A 146 20.43 -2.54 6.57
CA SER A 146 21.03 -3.49 7.51
C SER A 146 19.99 -4.22 8.36
N VAL A 147 18.83 -3.59 8.65
CA VAL A 147 17.68 -4.25 9.28
C VAL A 147 17.08 -5.28 8.32
N ILE A 148 16.83 -4.89 7.07
CA ILE A 148 16.30 -5.80 6.04
C ILE A 148 17.22 -7.01 5.83
N SER A 149 18.55 -6.84 5.94
CA SER A 149 19.50 -7.95 5.81
C SER A 149 19.45 -8.98 6.94
N GLN A 150 18.74 -8.70 8.04
CA GLN A 150 18.44 -9.67 9.10
C GLN A 150 17.18 -10.51 8.82
N THR A 151 16.56 -10.31 7.65
CA THR A 151 15.30 -10.97 7.25
C THR A 151 15.47 -11.68 5.92
N LYS A 152 14.46 -12.45 5.50
CA LYS A 152 14.39 -13.04 4.15
C LYS A 152 13.56 -12.20 3.17
N ILE A 153 13.25 -10.94 3.51
CA ILE A 153 12.49 -10.05 2.64
C ILE A 153 13.19 -9.95 1.26
N PRO A 154 12.50 -10.32 0.16
CA PRO A 154 13.11 -10.28 -1.16
C PRO A 154 13.39 -8.85 -1.64
N LEU A 155 14.65 -8.53 -1.94
CA LEU A 155 15.02 -7.26 -2.58
C LEU A 155 14.67 -7.27 -4.08
N THR A 156 14.81 -8.43 -4.72
CA THR A 156 14.43 -8.65 -6.11
C THR A 156 13.11 -9.41 -6.17
N GLN A 157 12.21 -8.95 -7.03
CA GLN A 157 11.01 -9.71 -7.36
C GLN A 157 11.31 -10.63 -8.54
N PRO A 158 10.77 -11.86 -8.57
CA PRO A 158 10.72 -12.63 -9.81
C PRO A 158 10.08 -11.75 -10.88
N LYS A 159 10.60 -11.77 -12.12
CA LYS A 159 9.93 -11.12 -13.26
C LYS A 159 8.56 -11.78 -13.41
N GLN A 160 7.51 -11.17 -12.86
CA GLN A 160 6.16 -11.55 -13.22
C GLN A 160 5.97 -11.18 -14.70
N ASN A 161 5.53 -12.13 -15.51
CA ASN A 161 5.05 -11.83 -16.85
C ASN A 161 3.93 -10.79 -16.70
N GLN A 162 4.21 -9.55 -17.11
CA GLN A 162 3.36 -8.36 -16.93
C GLN A 162 2.06 -8.40 -17.75
N THR A 163 1.56 -9.58 -18.13
CA THR A 163 0.50 -9.75 -19.13
C THR A 163 -0.73 -10.49 -18.62
N VAL A 164 -0.88 -10.74 -17.32
CA VAL A 164 -2.19 -11.14 -16.79
C VAL A 164 -2.96 -9.89 -16.45
N GLN A 165 -3.63 -9.33 -17.44
CA GLN A 165 -4.67 -8.33 -17.20
C GLN A 165 -5.70 -8.96 -16.26
N SER A 166 -5.96 -8.31 -15.12
CA SER A 166 -6.94 -8.77 -14.13
C SER A 166 -8.24 -9.14 -14.83
N LYS A 167 -8.65 -10.40 -14.70
CA LYS A 167 -9.95 -10.86 -15.23
C LYS A 167 -11.07 -10.54 -14.24
N THR A 168 -10.72 -10.06 -13.06
CA THR A 168 -11.68 -9.77 -12.00
C THR A 168 -12.28 -8.38 -12.19
N ASP A 169 -13.61 -8.34 -12.37
CA ASP A 169 -14.37 -7.10 -12.37
C ASP A 169 -14.74 -6.68 -10.94
N TRP A 170 -14.17 -5.57 -10.49
CA TRP A 170 -14.45 -4.92 -9.20
C TRP A 170 -15.30 -3.65 -9.33
N SER A 171 -15.93 -3.41 -10.49
CA SER A 171 -16.72 -2.21 -10.77
C SER A 171 -17.84 -1.99 -9.74
N LYS A 172 -18.55 -3.06 -9.36
CA LYS A 172 -19.61 -3.00 -8.35
C LYS A 172 -19.08 -2.64 -6.96
N VAL A 173 -17.97 -3.24 -6.54
CA VAL A 173 -17.32 -2.91 -5.25
C VAL A 173 -16.95 -1.43 -5.20
N GLN A 174 -16.28 -0.94 -6.24
CA GLN A 174 -15.91 0.48 -6.35
C GLN A 174 -17.14 1.41 -6.39
N SER A 175 -18.21 0.98 -7.08
CA SER A 175 -19.47 1.75 -7.13
C SER A 175 -20.17 1.82 -5.79
N ILE A 176 -20.15 0.75 -4.99
CA ILE A 176 -20.74 0.74 -3.64
C ILE A 176 -19.93 1.66 -2.74
N LEU A 177 -18.60 1.51 -2.73
CA LEU A 177 -17.69 2.32 -1.91
C LEU A 177 -17.69 3.80 -2.34
N GLY A 178 -17.98 4.09 -3.61
CA GLY A 178 -17.89 5.44 -4.16
C GLY A 178 -16.45 5.93 -4.30
N THR A 179 -15.49 5.01 -4.45
CA THR A 179 -14.06 5.35 -4.58
C THR A 179 -13.41 4.38 -5.56
N LYS A 180 -12.62 4.92 -6.49
CA LYS A 180 -11.84 4.12 -7.44
C LYS A 180 -10.58 3.56 -6.78
N GLY A 181 -10.21 2.36 -7.18
CA GLY A 181 -8.99 1.71 -6.73
C GLY A 181 -7.98 1.50 -7.85
N GLN A 182 -6.78 1.06 -7.46
CA GLN A 182 -5.74 0.60 -8.35
C GLN A 182 -5.70 -0.93 -8.34
N MET A 183 -5.34 -1.53 -9.47
CA MET A 183 -5.16 -2.98 -9.57
C MET A 183 -3.69 -3.34 -9.39
N ALA A 184 -3.42 -4.31 -8.53
CA ALA A 184 -2.13 -4.98 -8.39
C ALA A 184 -2.32 -6.47 -8.70
N GLY A 185 -2.18 -6.84 -9.98
CA GLY A 185 -2.69 -8.13 -10.47
C GLY A 185 -4.21 -8.17 -10.32
N ASP A 186 -4.76 -9.25 -9.75
CA ASP A 186 -6.20 -9.38 -9.45
C ASP A 186 -6.63 -8.70 -8.13
N ILE A 187 -5.70 -8.07 -7.40
CA ILE A 187 -6.00 -7.39 -6.14
C ILE A 187 -6.46 -5.95 -6.41
N LEU A 188 -7.67 -5.62 -5.97
CA LEU A 188 -8.15 -4.24 -5.92
C LEU A 188 -7.61 -3.58 -4.66
N GLN A 189 -6.92 -2.45 -4.82
CA GLN A 189 -6.41 -1.62 -3.73
C GLN A 189 -7.14 -0.27 -3.74
N ILE A 190 -7.84 0.06 -2.67
CA ILE A 190 -8.53 1.34 -2.49
C ILE A 190 -7.88 2.07 -1.33
N SER A 191 -7.63 3.36 -1.51
CA SER A 191 -7.05 4.23 -0.50
C SER A 191 -8.01 5.40 -0.27
N VAL A 192 -8.43 5.59 0.98
CA VAL A 192 -9.34 6.67 1.37
C VAL A 192 -8.60 7.57 2.37
N PRO A 193 -8.13 8.76 1.95
CA PRO A 193 -7.37 9.64 2.81
C PRO A 193 -8.26 10.24 3.91
N ARG A 194 -7.68 10.51 5.08
CA ARG A 194 -8.34 11.34 6.09
C ARG A 194 -8.47 12.79 5.62
N GLU A 195 -9.46 13.49 6.15
CA GLU A 195 -9.61 14.94 5.91
C GLU A 195 -8.64 15.76 6.76
N ASP A 196 -8.53 15.39 8.02
CA ASP A 196 -7.70 16.07 9.01
C ASP A 196 -6.22 15.71 8.83
N LYS A 197 -5.34 16.66 9.15
CA LYS A 197 -3.90 16.45 9.16
C LYS A 197 -3.48 15.62 10.36
N VAL A 198 -2.50 14.75 10.15
CA VAL A 198 -1.82 13.99 11.20
C VAL A 198 -0.36 14.43 11.24
N THR A 199 0.16 14.62 12.44
CA THR A 199 1.58 14.95 12.67
C THR A 199 2.23 13.90 13.55
N GLU A 200 3.53 13.67 13.40
CA GLU A 200 4.38 12.93 14.35
C GLU A 200 5.48 13.88 14.81
N ASN A 201 5.66 14.08 16.11
CA ASN A 201 6.63 15.05 16.65
C ASN A 201 6.47 16.48 16.06
N GLY A 202 5.24 16.85 15.67
CA GLY A 202 4.93 18.15 15.06
C GLY A 202 5.10 18.23 13.53
N ASP A 203 5.67 17.20 12.89
CA ASP A 203 5.83 17.16 11.44
C ASP A 203 4.65 16.44 10.76
N GLU A 204 4.09 17.04 9.71
CA GLU A 204 2.95 16.45 8.96
C GLU A 204 3.33 15.15 8.25
N ILE A 205 2.53 14.10 8.50
CA ILE A 205 2.66 12.78 7.87
C ILE A 205 1.75 12.70 6.65
N PRO A 206 2.29 12.62 5.42
CA PRO A 206 1.47 12.55 4.22
C PRO A 206 0.68 11.24 4.13
N THR A 207 -0.43 11.27 3.39
CA THR A 207 -1.24 10.09 3.06
C THR A 207 -0.40 8.91 2.55
N SER A 208 0.59 9.18 1.69
CA SER A 208 1.46 8.15 1.08
C SER A 208 2.39 7.43 2.08
N MET A 209 2.54 7.97 3.30
CA MET A 209 3.25 7.35 4.44
C MET A 209 2.32 6.59 5.39
N GLY A 210 1.15 6.15 4.90
CA GLY A 210 0.26 5.25 5.66
C GLY A 210 -0.89 5.95 6.37
N MET A 211 -1.16 7.23 6.08
CA MET A 211 -2.26 8.00 6.69
C MET A 211 -3.57 7.94 5.88
N ALA A 212 -3.81 6.83 5.20
CA ALA A 212 -5.09 6.55 4.53
C ALA A 212 -5.68 5.25 5.06
N THR A 213 -7.00 5.20 5.16
CA THR A 213 -7.71 3.93 5.28
C THR A 213 -7.46 3.13 3.99
N SER A 214 -6.86 1.95 4.11
CA SER A 214 -6.51 1.11 2.98
C SER A 214 -7.41 -0.13 2.95
N LEU A 215 -8.01 -0.41 1.80
CA LEU A 215 -8.88 -1.56 1.60
C LEU A 215 -8.34 -2.41 0.45
N TYR A 216 -8.18 -3.70 0.69
CA TYR A 216 -7.72 -4.64 -0.32
C TYR A 216 -8.74 -5.74 -0.53
N PHE A 217 -8.98 -6.12 -1.79
CA PHE A 217 -9.91 -7.21 -2.14
C PHE A 217 -9.23 -8.24 -3.03
N GLN A 218 -9.42 -9.51 -2.69
CA GLN A 218 -9.02 -10.65 -3.50
C GLN A 218 -10.23 -11.53 -3.77
N LYS A 219 -10.45 -11.90 -5.04
CA LYS A 219 -11.53 -12.82 -5.39
C LYS A 219 -11.18 -14.25 -5.01
N VAL A 220 -12.15 -14.97 -4.47
CA VAL A 220 -12.04 -16.39 -4.10
C VAL A 220 -13.32 -17.08 -4.57
N LYS A 221 -13.27 -17.70 -5.75
CA LYS A 221 -14.43 -18.28 -6.44
C LYS A 221 -15.54 -17.22 -6.67
N ASP A 222 -16.71 -17.42 -6.08
CA ASP A 222 -17.88 -16.55 -6.08
C ASP A 222 -17.85 -15.50 -4.95
N LYS A 223 -16.94 -15.64 -3.99
CA LYS A 223 -16.72 -14.71 -2.88
C LYS A 223 -15.50 -13.82 -3.10
N ALA A 224 -15.25 -12.95 -2.14
CA ALA A 224 -13.99 -12.26 -1.97
C ALA A 224 -13.53 -12.36 -0.51
N VAL A 225 -12.23 -12.21 -0.32
CA VAL A 225 -11.67 -11.83 0.97
C VAL A 225 -11.24 -10.37 0.92
N THR A 226 -11.37 -9.69 2.06
CA THR A 226 -10.92 -8.31 2.21
C THR A 226 -10.19 -8.11 3.52
N THR A 227 -9.21 -7.22 3.50
CA THR A 227 -8.39 -6.84 4.65
C THR A 227 -7.84 -5.46 4.40
N GLY A 228 -7.25 -4.88 5.43
CA GLY A 228 -6.59 -3.59 5.39
C GLY A 228 -6.69 -2.95 6.76
N ASP A 229 -6.57 -1.63 6.78
CA ASP A 229 -6.55 -0.86 8.00
C ASP A 229 -7.34 0.44 7.89
N PHE A 230 -8.00 0.80 8.98
CA PHE A 230 -8.57 2.11 9.18
C PHE A 230 -7.61 2.98 9.99
N VAL A 231 -7.49 4.24 9.60
CA VAL A 231 -6.76 5.27 10.34
C VAL A 231 -7.79 6.11 11.09
N LEU A 232 -7.82 6.05 12.41
CA LEU A 232 -8.93 6.52 13.24
C LEU A 232 -8.46 7.47 14.35
N ILE A 233 -9.28 8.45 14.71
CA ILE A 233 -9.16 9.09 16.04
C ILE A 233 -9.94 8.30 17.08
N GLY A 234 -9.68 8.52 18.37
CA GLY A 234 -10.26 7.73 19.46
C GLY A 234 -11.80 7.62 19.43
N GLU A 235 -12.50 8.71 19.07
CA GLU A 235 -13.96 8.75 18.98
C GLU A 235 -14.53 7.88 17.84
N GLU A 236 -13.73 7.57 16.82
CA GLU A 236 -14.16 6.81 15.63
C GLU A 236 -13.98 5.29 15.82
N VAL A 237 -13.12 4.85 16.75
CA VAL A 237 -12.73 3.43 16.93
C VAL A 237 -13.94 2.52 17.15
N ASN A 238 -14.71 2.74 18.22
CA ASN A 238 -15.84 1.86 18.54
C ASN A 238 -17.00 1.95 17.53
N PRO A 239 -17.35 3.14 16.99
CA PRO A 239 -18.29 3.23 15.87
C PRO A 239 -17.89 2.39 14.64
N VAL A 240 -16.62 2.40 14.26
CA VAL A 240 -16.09 1.57 13.16
C VAL A 240 -16.16 0.08 13.50
N ILE A 241 -15.71 -0.33 14.69
CA ILE A 241 -15.82 -1.73 15.16
C ILE A 241 -17.27 -2.22 15.05
N LYS A 242 -18.21 -1.42 15.55
CA LYS A 242 -19.64 -1.78 15.51
C LYS A 242 -20.14 -1.96 14.08
N ALA A 243 -19.77 -1.08 13.16
CA ALA A 243 -20.15 -1.19 11.75
C ALA A 243 -19.56 -2.48 11.13
N LEU A 244 -18.27 -2.75 11.31
CA LEU A 244 -17.62 -3.95 10.77
C LEU A 244 -18.29 -5.24 11.30
N VAL A 245 -18.51 -5.33 12.61
CA VAL A 245 -19.10 -6.51 13.25
C VAL A 245 -20.55 -6.74 12.78
N GLN A 246 -21.34 -5.68 12.60
CA GLN A 246 -22.71 -5.78 12.06
C GLN A 246 -22.76 -6.37 10.65
N HIS A 247 -21.68 -6.24 9.89
CA HIS A 247 -21.53 -6.79 8.53
C HIS A 247 -20.71 -8.09 8.49
N ASN A 248 -20.48 -8.74 9.64
CA ASN A 248 -19.66 -9.96 9.76
C ASN A 248 -18.21 -9.80 9.28
N ILE A 249 -17.67 -8.58 9.35
CA ILE A 249 -16.25 -8.30 9.12
C ILE A 249 -15.55 -8.32 10.48
N ALA A 250 -14.58 -9.22 10.63
CA ALA A 250 -13.86 -9.39 11.88
C ALA A 250 -12.84 -8.26 12.07
N VAL A 251 -12.76 -7.73 13.29
CA VAL A 251 -11.66 -6.86 13.72
C VAL A 251 -10.51 -7.75 14.18
N THR A 252 -9.31 -7.52 13.63
CA THR A 252 -8.13 -8.36 13.88
C THR A 252 -7.10 -7.71 14.78
N ALA A 253 -7.06 -6.37 14.82
CA ALA A 253 -6.21 -5.60 15.73
C ALA A 253 -6.74 -4.16 15.91
N VAL A 254 -6.44 -3.56 17.06
CA VAL A 254 -6.55 -2.10 17.31
C VAL A 254 -5.30 -1.67 18.05
N HIS A 255 -4.51 -0.77 17.47
CA HIS A 255 -3.20 -0.35 18.01
C HIS A 255 -2.80 1.02 17.42
N ASN A 256 -1.52 1.39 17.50
CA ASN A 256 -1.00 2.64 16.95
C ASN A 256 0.26 2.32 16.12
N HIS A 257 0.54 3.07 15.05
CA HIS A 257 1.78 2.91 14.25
C HIS A 257 2.87 3.94 14.62
N MET A 258 2.52 4.96 15.41
CA MET A 258 3.43 6.02 15.82
C MET A 258 3.43 6.24 17.34
N LEU A 259 4.44 6.97 17.84
CA LEU A 259 4.68 7.15 19.26
C LEU A 259 4.15 8.50 19.77
N SER A 260 4.28 9.56 18.97
CA SER A 260 4.06 10.96 19.37
C SER A 260 3.14 11.71 18.41
N ASP A 261 2.10 11.04 17.96
CA ASP A 261 1.21 11.53 16.92
C ASP A 261 0.13 12.47 17.47
N ASN A 262 -0.21 13.47 16.65
CA ASN A 262 -1.26 14.42 16.97
C ASN A 262 -2.15 14.71 15.73
N PRO A 263 -3.48 14.55 15.82
CA PRO A 263 -4.22 13.95 16.96
C PRO A 263 -3.80 12.49 17.18
N ARG A 264 -4.10 11.90 18.34
CA ARG A 264 -3.79 10.48 18.57
C ARG A 264 -4.60 9.60 17.61
N ILE A 265 -3.88 8.80 16.84
CA ILE A 265 -4.34 7.90 15.78
C ILE A 265 -4.27 6.46 16.26
N PHE A 266 -5.38 5.77 16.06
CA PHE A 266 -5.52 4.34 16.20
C PHE A 266 -5.63 3.71 14.82
N PHE A 267 -4.91 2.63 14.62
CA PHE A 267 -5.04 1.76 13.46
C PHE A 267 -5.90 0.57 13.83
N LEU A 268 -6.92 0.30 13.03
CA LEU A 268 -7.79 -0.86 13.19
C LEU A 268 -7.65 -1.75 11.96
N HIS A 269 -7.22 -2.99 12.17
CA HIS A 269 -7.14 -3.98 11.11
C HIS A 269 -8.38 -4.87 11.10
N PHE A 270 -8.71 -5.40 9.93
CA PHE A 270 -9.90 -6.23 9.76
C PHE A 270 -9.68 -7.37 8.77
N TRP A 271 -10.55 -8.38 8.83
CA TRP A 271 -10.64 -9.48 7.88
C TRP A 271 -12.10 -9.80 7.55
N GLY A 272 -12.44 -9.85 6.27
CA GLY A 272 -13.75 -10.24 5.76
C GLY A 272 -13.65 -11.37 4.74
N ASN A 273 -14.66 -12.26 4.72
CA ASN A 273 -14.80 -13.32 3.73
C ASN A 273 -16.28 -13.53 3.40
N ASP A 274 -16.75 -12.89 2.34
CA ASP A 274 -18.15 -12.90 1.94
C ASP A 274 -18.31 -12.51 0.46
N THR A 275 -19.53 -12.30 0.00
CA THR A 275 -19.80 -11.69 -1.31
C THR A 275 -19.13 -10.32 -1.42
N PRO A 276 -18.53 -9.98 -2.58
CA PRO A 276 -17.88 -8.68 -2.79
C PRO A 276 -18.76 -7.48 -2.41
N GLU A 277 -20.05 -7.54 -2.74
CA GLU A 277 -21.01 -6.49 -2.47
C GLU A 277 -21.32 -6.34 -0.97
N ASN A 278 -21.41 -7.44 -0.20
CA ASN A 278 -21.62 -7.34 1.24
C ASN A 278 -20.39 -6.73 1.94
N LEU A 279 -19.20 -7.18 1.55
CA LEU A 279 -17.95 -6.62 2.06
C LEU A 279 -17.84 -5.12 1.75
N ALA A 280 -18.15 -4.72 0.51
CA ALA A 280 -18.13 -3.32 0.11
C ALA A 280 -19.13 -2.45 0.90
N LYS A 281 -20.32 -2.97 1.18
CA LYS A 281 -21.32 -2.27 2.00
C LYS A 281 -20.84 -2.08 3.44
N GLY A 282 -20.32 -3.14 4.07
CA GLY A 282 -19.80 -3.05 5.44
C GLY A 282 -18.63 -2.08 5.57
N LEU A 283 -17.71 -2.09 4.60
CA LEU A 283 -16.60 -1.15 4.58
C LEU A 283 -17.04 0.29 4.30
N LYS A 284 -18.06 0.50 3.45
CA LYS A 284 -18.67 1.82 3.25
C LYS A 284 -19.26 2.35 4.55
N ASP A 285 -20.05 1.53 5.25
CA ASP A 285 -20.70 1.91 6.50
C ASP A 285 -19.67 2.23 7.60
N ALA A 286 -18.55 1.51 7.61
CA ALA A 286 -17.42 1.78 8.50
C ALA A 286 -16.70 3.09 8.13
N ILE A 287 -16.38 3.33 6.85
CA ILE A 287 -15.79 4.61 6.39
C ILE A 287 -16.71 5.79 6.72
N PHE A 288 -18.03 5.62 6.65
CA PHE A 288 -18.98 6.67 7.03
C PHE A 288 -18.89 7.08 8.52
N LYS A 289 -18.22 6.27 9.36
CA LYS A 289 -17.95 6.61 10.78
C LYS A 289 -16.65 7.37 10.98
N THR A 290 -15.93 7.71 9.91
CA THR A 290 -14.62 8.37 9.99
C THR A 290 -14.64 9.71 9.28
N LYS A 291 -13.71 10.59 9.65
CA LYS A 291 -13.40 11.80 8.88
C LYS A 291 -12.49 11.49 7.69
N SER A 292 -13.01 10.75 6.73
CA SER A 292 -12.29 10.38 5.50
C SER A 292 -12.90 11.07 4.29
N LYS A 293 -12.04 11.52 3.36
CA LYS A 293 -12.48 12.07 2.07
C LYS A 293 -12.98 10.94 1.20
N THR A 294 -14.29 10.73 1.17
CA THR A 294 -14.90 9.95 0.08
C THR A 294 -15.05 10.87 -1.13
N GLU A 295 -14.71 10.40 -2.33
CA GLU A 295 -15.07 11.12 -3.57
C GLU A 295 -16.60 11.16 -3.68
N THR A 296 -17.24 12.13 -3.05
CA THR A 296 -18.62 12.48 -3.39
C THR A 296 -18.55 12.98 -4.82
N THR A 297 -19.07 12.19 -5.76
CA THR A 297 -19.54 12.73 -7.04
C THR A 297 -20.41 13.93 -6.71
N SER A 298 -19.92 15.14 -6.97
CA SER A 298 -20.70 16.36 -6.89
C SER A 298 -21.99 16.12 -7.67
N SER A 299 -23.12 16.00 -6.96
CA SER A 299 -24.42 16.16 -7.59
C SER A 299 -24.51 17.60 -8.06
N LYS A 300 -24.32 17.81 -9.37
CA LYS A 300 -24.94 18.93 -10.06
C LYS A 300 -26.42 18.64 -10.25
#